data_AF-A0A1G7GF03-F1
#
_entry.id   AF-A0A1G7GF03-F1
#
_cell.length_a   1.000
_cell.length_b   1.000
_cell.length_c   1.000
_cell.angle_alpha   90.00
_cell.angle_beta   90.00
_cell.angle_gamma   90.00
#
_symmetry.space_group_name_H-M   'P 1'
#
loop_
_entity.id
_entity.type
_entity.pdbx_description
1 polymer ?
#
loop_
_entity_poly.entity_id
_entity_poly.type
_entity_poly.pdbx_seq_one_letter_code
_entity_poly.pdbx_strand_id
1 'polypeptide(L)'
;MILFYAYGSGLGHINRIQSYIQDKNIPFSSCIILTNTKHKNFISPAIKTIYQQDSFFKDSLLFRDTLHQLIETYLIKELVVDVFPSGFYGELQYFDDVPLKKTLLARILKATYFEKQGPPRYDELLVLEKGIDLKHYNYKKVTYAQVPTDLRHSKKEIRIKAPFFYIIHSEPAEEVHQLYKMAKMHQKNGEHIYIQTFCALDDLTNEEGVTVLQNTPPLLSLLEEADKLFTACGFNLFYATEQYRAKQYFMPFKRRYDDQFQRKLLNT
;
A
#
# COMPACT_ATOMS: atom_id res chain seq x y z
N MET A 1 -24.33 -3.44 1.93
CA MET A 1 -22.96 -3.18 2.45
C MET A 1 -21.95 -3.30 1.32
N ILE A 2 -20.74 -2.75 1.48
CA ILE A 2 -19.62 -2.92 0.54
C ILE A 2 -18.52 -3.73 1.24
N LEU A 3 -18.05 -4.79 0.59
CA LEU A 3 -16.95 -5.60 1.06
C LEU A 3 -15.66 -5.20 0.36
N PHE A 4 -14.63 -4.92 1.13
CA PHE A 4 -13.28 -4.61 0.66
C PHE A 4 -12.37 -5.79 0.96
N TYR A 5 -11.82 -6.41 -0.08
CA TYR A 5 -10.79 -7.45 0.06
C TYR A 5 -9.40 -6.80 0.04
N ALA A 6 -8.64 -6.99 1.11
CA ALA A 6 -7.39 -6.29 1.39
C ALA A 6 -6.31 -7.25 1.89
N TYR A 7 -5.73 -8.04 1.00
CA TYR A 7 -4.66 -8.95 1.38
C TYR A 7 -3.28 -8.26 1.36
N GLY A 8 -2.57 -8.34 2.48
CA GLY A 8 -1.20 -7.86 2.65
C GLY A 8 -0.89 -7.54 4.11
N SER A 9 0.28 -7.97 4.59
CA SER A 9 0.66 -7.79 6.00
C SER A 9 0.90 -6.34 6.40
N GLY A 10 1.39 -5.50 5.46
CA GLY A 10 1.74 -4.10 5.72
C GLY A 10 0.58 -3.11 5.65
N LEU A 11 0.84 -1.86 6.05
CA LEU A 11 -0.14 -0.75 6.08
C LEU A 11 -0.61 -0.29 4.69
N GLY A 12 0.13 -0.62 3.63
CA GLY A 12 -0.10 -0.10 2.29
C GLY A 12 -1.51 -0.38 1.74
N HIS A 13 -2.00 -1.60 1.94
CA HIS A 13 -3.30 -2.04 1.44
C HIS A 13 -4.46 -1.34 2.17
N ILE A 14 -4.37 -1.27 3.50
CA ILE A 14 -5.38 -0.63 4.34
C ILE A 14 -5.48 0.87 4.09
N ASN A 15 -4.35 1.57 3.99
CA ASN A 15 -4.36 3.00 3.74
C ASN A 15 -5.04 3.33 2.41
N ARG A 16 -4.73 2.56 1.35
CA ARG A 16 -5.33 2.77 0.03
C ARG A 16 -6.84 2.54 0.02
N ILE A 17 -7.32 1.51 0.72
CA ILE A 17 -8.76 1.25 0.84
C ILE A 17 -9.45 2.37 1.61
N GLN A 18 -8.89 2.82 2.73
CA GLN A 18 -9.47 3.93 3.48
C GLN A 18 -9.50 5.22 2.64
N SER A 19 -8.42 5.53 1.92
CA SER A 19 -8.38 6.67 0.99
C SER A 19 -9.42 6.55 -0.11
N TYR A 20 -9.62 5.36 -0.69
CA TYR A 20 -10.66 5.11 -1.69
C TYR A 20 -12.07 5.32 -1.12
N ILE A 21 -12.35 4.80 0.08
CA ILE A 21 -13.64 4.95 0.76
C ILE A 21 -13.93 6.44 1.01
N GLN A 22 -12.93 7.20 1.44
CA GLN A 22 -13.03 8.64 1.68
C GLN A 22 -13.26 9.43 0.38
N ASP A 23 -12.47 9.16 -0.67
CA ASP A 23 -12.59 9.80 -1.98
C ASP A 23 -13.99 9.60 -2.59
N LYS A 24 -14.53 8.39 -2.45
CA LYS A 24 -15.88 8.05 -2.93
C LYS A 24 -17.01 8.51 -2.00
N ASN A 25 -16.69 9.21 -0.91
CA ASN A 25 -17.66 9.64 0.12
C ASN A 25 -18.53 8.48 0.63
N ILE A 26 -17.96 7.28 0.73
CA ILE A 26 -18.67 6.08 1.18
C ILE A 26 -18.70 6.12 2.72
N PRO A 27 -19.89 6.00 3.35
CA PRO A 27 -19.98 5.95 4.80
C PRO A 27 -19.20 4.76 5.36
N PHE A 28 -18.29 5.00 6.30
CA PHE A 28 -17.49 3.95 6.94
C PHE A 28 -18.35 2.84 7.55
N SER A 29 -19.51 3.17 8.11
CA SER A 29 -20.48 2.22 8.66
C SER A 29 -21.08 1.26 7.63
N SER A 30 -20.97 1.57 6.33
CA SER A 30 -21.43 0.70 5.24
C SER A 30 -20.33 -0.23 4.71
N CYS A 31 -19.13 -0.15 5.27
CA CYS A 31 -17.93 -0.84 4.80
C CYS A 31 -17.56 -2.03 5.70
N ILE A 32 -17.14 -3.12 5.06
CA ILE A 32 -16.49 -4.26 5.70
C ILE A 32 -15.12 -4.46 5.05
N ILE A 33 -14.06 -4.64 5.83
CA ILE A 33 -12.72 -4.97 5.30
C ILE A 33 -12.36 -6.40 5.71
N LEU A 34 -12.08 -7.28 4.74
CA LEU A 34 -11.48 -8.59 4.92
C LEU A 34 -9.97 -8.51 4.67
N THR A 35 -9.16 -8.82 5.69
CA THR A 35 -7.69 -8.61 5.63
C THR A 35 -6.91 -9.60 6.50
N ASN A 36 -5.61 -9.75 6.24
CA ASN A 36 -4.64 -10.44 7.10
C ASN A 36 -3.63 -9.49 7.76
N THR A 37 -3.83 -8.17 7.69
CA THR A 37 -2.85 -7.23 8.26
C THR A 37 -2.79 -7.29 9.79
N LYS A 38 -1.57 -7.31 10.33
CA LYS A 38 -1.31 -7.13 11.77
C LYS A 38 -1.64 -5.71 12.23
N HIS A 39 -1.74 -4.75 11.31
CA HIS A 39 -1.97 -3.34 11.57
C HIS A 39 -3.46 -2.95 11.56
N LYS A 40 -4.36 -3.89 11.85
CA LYS A 40 -5.83 -3.65 11.86
C LYS A 40 -6.27 -2.50 12.78
N ASN A 41 -5.47 -2.16 13.80
CA ASN A 41 -5.75 -1.04 14.69
C ASN A 41 -5.66 0.35 13.99
N PHE A 42 -5.11 0.43 12.78
CA PHE A 42 -5.08 1.64 11.95
C PHE A 42 -6.31 1.80 11.04
N ILE A 43 -7.20 0.79 11.03
CA ILE A 43 -8.50 0.87 10.36
C ILE A 43 -9.44 1.68 11.25
N SER A 44 -10.20 2.59 10.64
CA SER A 44 -11.24 3.34 11.34
C SER A 44 -12.19 2.41 12.13
N PRO A 45 -12.47 2.68 13.41
CA PRO A 45 -13.36 1.84 14.22
C PRO A 45 -14.80 1.80 13.71
N ALA A 46 -15.19 2.74 12.84
CA ALA A 46 -16.49 2.75 12.18
C ALA A 46 -16.60 1.72 11.05
N ILE A 47 -15.47 1.14 10.59
CA ILE A 47 -15.44 0.10 9.56
C ILE A 47 -15.40 -1.27 10.24
N LYS A 48 -16.32 -2.15 9.84
CA LYS A 48 -16.29 -3.53 10.34
C LYS A 48 -15.10 -4.28 9.75
N THR A 49 -14.20 -4.74 10.61
CA THR A 49 -12.99 -5.46 10.18
C THR A 49 -13.13 -6.95 10.44
N ILE A 50 -12.88 -7.75 9.41
CA ILE A 50 -12.79 -9.21 9.46
C ILE A 50 -11.32 -9.56 9.25
N TYR A 51 -10.66 -9.94 10.34
CA TYR A 51 -9.29 -10.38 10.31
C TYR A 51 -9.22 -11.90 10.11
N GLN A 52 -8.38 -12.34 9.18
CA GLN A 52 -8.08 -13.75 8.94
C GLN A 52 -6.57 -13.98 8.86
N GLN A 53 -6.10 -15.14 9.31
CA GLN A 53 -4.68 -15.50 9.18
C GLN A 53 -4.32 -15.87 7.73
N ASP A 54 -3.02 -15.89 7.41
CA ASP A 54 -2.55 -16.24 6.07
C ASP A 54 -3.00 -17.64 5.58
N SER A 55 -3.12 -18.60 6.51
CA SER A 55 -3.61 -19.96 6.21
C SER A 55 -5.03 -19.97 5.63
N PHE A 56 -5.90 -19.06 6.08
CA PHE A 56 -7.27 -18.93 5.55
C PHE A 56 -7.28 -18.60 4.05
N PHE A 57 -6.40 -17.70 3.60
CA PHE A 57 -6.35 -17.29 2.18
C PHE A 57 -5.73 -18.36 1.28
N LYS A 58 -4.99 -19.32 1.85
CA LYS A 58 -4.45 -20.47 1.11
C LYS A 58 -5.49 -21.57 0.91
N ASP A 59 -6.44 -21.69 1.82
CA ASP A 59 -7.52 -22.65 1.72
C ASP A 59 -8.66 -22.08 0.87
N SER A 60 -8.64 -22.42 -0.43
CA SER A 60 -9.60 -21.88 -1.40
C SER A 60 -11.06 -22.29 -1.11
N LEU A 61 -11.28 -23.46 -0.50
CA LEU A 61 -12.63 -23.92 -0.18
C LEU A 61 -13.17 -23.14 1.04
N LEU A 62 -12.39 -23.09 2.12
CA LEU A 62 -12.76 -22.32 3.31
C LEU A 62 -12.96 -20.84 2.99
N PHE A 63 -12.08 -20.26 2.16
CA PHE A 63 -12.19 -18.88 1.71
C PHE A 63 -13.50 -18.65 0.96
N ARG A 64 -13.81 -19.51 -0.01
CA ARG A 64 -15.03 -19.43 -0.82
C ARG A 64 -16.28 -19.48 0.06
N ASP A 65 -16.39 -20.49 0.91
CA ASP A 65 -17.57 -20.70 1.75
C ASP A 65 -17.80 -19.53 2.71
N THR A 66 -16.70 -19.06 3.33
CA THR A 66 -16.74 -17.89 4.22
C THR A 66 -17.18 -16.64 3.45
N LEU A 67 -16.68 -16.42 2.24
CA LEU A 67 -17.03 -15.24 1.46
C LEU A 67 -18.51 -15.27 1.03
N HIS A 68 -19.05 -16.42 0.63
CA HIS A 68 -20.50 -16.58 0.39
C HIS A 68 -21.31 -16.25 1.65
N GLN A 69 -20.91 -16.79 2.80
CA GLN A 69 -21.59 -16.51 4.07
C GLN A 69 -21.55 -15.01 4.42
N LEU A 70 -20.44 -14.32 4.18
CA LEU A 70 -20.33 -12.87 4.39
C LEU A 70 -21.27 -12.09 3.47
N ILE A 71 -21.35 -12.49 2.20
CA ILE A 71 -22.23 -11.85 1.21
C ILE A 71 -23.68 -11.91 1.68
N GLU A 72 -24.14 -13.08 2.11
CA GLU A 72 -25.50 -13.30 2.59
C GLU A 72 -25.75 -12.58 3.93
N THR A 73 -24.87 -12.78 4.92
CA THR A 73 -25.03 -12.24 6.27
C THR A 73 -25.10 -10.72 6.29
N TYR A 74 -24.28 -10.05 5.48
CA TYR A 74 -24.17 -8.59 5.47
C TYR A 74 -24.88 -7.92 4.29
N LEU A 75 -25.60 -8.69 3.47
CA LEU A 75 -26.25 -8.18 2.25
C LEU A 75 -25.26 -7.33 1.44
N ILE A 76 -24.09 -7.91 1.15
CA ILE A 76 -23.06 -7.27 0.34
C ILE A 76 -23.64 -7.04 -1.06
N LYS A 77 -23.44 -5.84 -1.61
CA LYS A 77 -23.88 -5.49 -2.97
C LYS A 77 -22.72 -5.21 -3.92
N GLU A 78 -21.55 -4.87 -3.36
CA GLU A 78 -20.34 -4.56 -4.09
C GLU A 78 -19.13 -5.18 -3.37
N LEU A 79 -18.25 -5.79 -4.17
CA LEU A 79 -16.93 -6.27 -3.77
C LEU A 79 -15.88 -5.38 -4.42
N VAL A 80 -15.08 -4.71 -3.59
CA VAL A 80 -13.90 -3.95 -4.03
C VAL A 80 -12.65 -4.73 -3.69
N VAL A 81 -11.92 -5.15 -4.71
CA VAL A 81 -10.68 -5.92 -4.58
C VAL A 81 -9.49 -5.00 -4.68
N ASP A 82 -8.62 -5.07 -3.68
CA ASP A 82 -7.39 -4.31 -3.66
C ASP A 82 -6.27 -5.09 -4.38
N VAL A 83 -5.78 -4.53 -5.47
CA VAL A 83 -4.55 -4.91 -6.21
C VAL A 83 -4.58 -6.25 -6.94
N PHE A 84 -5.00 -7.35 -6.30
CA PHE A 84 -4.78 -8.71 -6.79
C PHE A 84 -6.06 -9.30 -7.41
N PRO A 85 -6.23 -9.26 -8.75
CA PRO A 85 -7.44 -9.69 -9.43
C PRO A 85 -7.95 -11.07 -9.02
N SER A 86 -7.06 -12.06 -8.90
CA SER A 86 -7.41 -13.43 -8.54
C SER A 86 -7.19 -13.72 -7.06
N GLY A 87 -6.90 -12.70 -6.24
CA GLY A 87 -6.40 -12.86 -4.88
C GLY A 87 -4.89 -13.11 -4.87
N PHE A 88 -4.28 -13.18 -3.69
CA PHE A 88 -2.83 -13.36 -3.57
C PHE A 88 -2.38 -14.78 -3.87
N TYR A 89 -3.21 -15.76 -3.51
CA TYR A 89 -2.98 -17.19 -3.76
C TYR A 89 -3.84 -17.74 -4.90
N GLY A 90 -4.82 -16.97 -5.39
CA GLY A 90 -5.75 -17.42 -6.41
C GLY A 90 -7.18 -17.67 -5.92
N GLU A 91 -7.45 -17.31 -4.67
CA GLU A 91 -8.70 -17.60 -3.98
C GLU A 91 -9.92 -16.85 -4.54
N LEU A 92 -9.73 -15.79 -5.33
CA LEU A 92 -10.82 -15.05 -5.98
C LEU A 92 -11.15 -15.55 -7.40
N GLN A 93 -10.45 -16.56 -7.93
CA GLN A 93 -10.65 -17.01 -9.32
C GLN A 93 -12.06 -17.54 -9.62
N TYR A 94 -12.80 -17.99 -8.60
CA TYR A 94 -14.14 -18.59 -8.75
C TYR A 94 -15.28 -17.56 -8.69
N PHE A 95 -14.97 -16.26 -8.70
CA PHE A 95 -15.95 -15.22 -8.43
C PHE A 95 -16.75 -14.75 -9.64
N ASP A 96 -16.57 -15.34 -10.82
CA ASP A 96 -17.30 -14.95 -12.02
C ASP A 96 -18.82 -15.01 -11.82
N ASP A 97 -19.31 -16.08 -11.19
CA ASP A 97 -20.74 -16.37 -11.01
C ASP A 97 -21.40 -15.64 -9.84
N VAL A 98 -20.63 -14.92 -9.01
CA VAL A 98 -21.17 -14.19 -7.88
C VAL A 98 -21.85 -12.90 -8.36
N PRO A 99 -23.17 -12.70 -8.16
CA PRO A 99 -23.94 -11.60 -8.76
C PRO A 99 -23.79 -10.28 -7.97
N LEU A 100 -22.55 -9.86 -7.76
CA LEU A 100 -22.18 -8.60 -7.11
C LEU A 100 -21.48 -7.69 -8.09
N LYS A 101 -21.63 -6.38 -7.90
CA LYS A 101 -20.74 -5.43 -8.57
C LYS A 101 -19.31 -5.68 -8.10
N LYS A 102 -18.38 -5.86 -9.05
CA LYS A 102 -16.95 -6.10 -8.74
C LYS A 102 -16.11 -4.95 -9.25
N THR A 103 -15.37 -4.33 -8.34
CA THR A 103 -14.44 -3.24 -8.64
C THR A 103 -13.03 -3.67 -8.27
N LEU A 104 -12.06 -3.51 -9.18
CA LEU A 104 -10.64 -3.80 -8.91
C LEU A 104 -9.84 -2.50 -8.85
N LEU A 105 -9.12 -2.29 -7.75
CA LEU A 105 -8.15 -1.22 -7.61
C LEU A 105 -6.81 -1.68 -8.21
N ALA A 106 -6.59 -1.35 -9.48
CA ALA A 106 -5.48 -1.87 -10.25
C ALA A 106 -4.20 -1.03 -10.05
N ARG A 107 -3.09 -1.76 -9.91
CA ARG A 107 -1.73 -1.23 -9.92
C ARG A 107 -0.84 -2.13 -10.79
N ILE A 108 0.38 -1.68 -11.08
CA ILE A 108 1.41 -2.47 -11.75
C ILE A 108 1.70 -3.72 -10.92
N LEU A 109 1.52 -4.87 -11.58
CA LEU A 109 1.94 -6.18 -11.11
C LEU A 109 2.90 -6.78 -12.14
N LYS A 110 3.79 -7.64 -11.68
CA LYS A 110 4.67 -8.45 -12.52
C LYS A 110 3.84 -9.37 -13.41
N ALA A 111 4.28 -9.58 -14.65
CA ALA A 111 3.67 -10.53 -15.59
C ALA A 111 3.50 -11.93 -14.96
N THR A 112 4.48 -12.37 -14.16
CA THR A 112 4.46 -13.66 -13.44
C THR A 112 3.27 -13.85 -12.49
N TYR A 113 2.59 -12.78 -12.08
CA TYR A 113 1.34 -12.89 -11.31
C TYR A 113 0.23 -13.54 -12.15
N PHE A 114 0.13 -13.18 -13.43
CA PHE A 114 -0.93 -13.59 -14.34
C PHE A 114 -0.69 -14.94 -15.01
N GLU A 115 0.51 -15.51 -14.90
CA GLU A 115 0.88 -16.78 -15.53
C GLU A 115 0.12 -17.98 -14.93
N LYS A 116 -0.26 -17.91 -13.65
CA LYS A 116 -0.82 -19.07 -12.93
C LYS A 116 -2.33 -19.20 -13.08
N GLN A 117 -3.04 -18.07 -13.08
CA GLN A 117 -4.50 -18.03 -13.04
C GLN A 117 -4.99 -16.77 -13.73
N GLY A 118 -6.11 -16.90 -14.46
CA GLY A 118 -6.80 -15.78 -15.06
C GLY A 118 -7.53 -14.94 -14.01
N PRO A 119 -7.69 -13.62 -14.23
CA PRO A 119 -8.54 -12.78 -13.40
C PRO A 119 -10.02 -13.13 -13.59
N PRO A 120 -10.84 -13.13 -12.53
CA PRO A 120 -12.28 -13.12 -12.68
C PRO A 120 -12.72 -11.82 -13.38
N ARG A 121 -13.96 -11.80 -13.87
CA ARG A 121 -14.57 -10.65 -14.52
C ARG A 121 -14.91 -9.57 -13.49
N TYR A 122 -14.35 -8.39 -13.71
CA TYR A 122 -14.68 -7.16 -12.98
C TYR A 122 -15.66 -6.29 -13.77
N ASP A 123 -16.58 -5.62 -13.09
CA ASP A 123 -17.44 -4.63 -13.72
C ASP A 123 -16.65 -3.33 -13.96
N GLU A 124 -15.80 -2.95 -13.01
CA GLU A 124 -14.96 -1.76 -13.10
C GLU A 124 -13.52 -2.06 -12.72
N LEU A 125 -12.59 -1.64 -13.58
CA LEU A 125 -11.16 -1.59 -13.32
C LEU A 125 -10.77 -0.14 -13.04
N LEU A 126 -10.39 0.17 -11.81
CA LEU A 126 -9.88 1.48 -11.43
C LEU A 126 -8.35 1.48 -11.54
N VAL A 127 -7.83 2.06 -12.60
CA VAL A 127 -6.39 2.18 -12.85
C VAL A 127 -5.84 3.31 -11.99
N LEU A 128 -4.93 2.96 -11.08
CA LEU A 128 -4.34 3.89 -10.12
C LEU A 128 -2.94 4.36 -10.51
N GLU A 129 -2.32 3.77 -11.52
CA GLU A 129 -0.99 4.19 -11.98
C GLU A 129 -0.77 3.98 -13.46
N LYS A 130 0.16 4.76 -14.05
CA LYS A 130 0.52 4.62 -15.46
C LYS A 130 1.36 3.36 -15.64
N GLY A 131 1.19 2.70 -16.78
CA GLY A 131 1.99 1.53 -17.15
C GLY A 131 1.39 0.17 -16.81
N ILE A 132 0.13 0.13 -16.36
CA ILE A 132 -0.60 -1.13 -16.21
C ILE A 132 -0.88 -1.72 -17.59
N ASP A 133 -0.50 -2.98 -17.79
CA ASP A 133 -0.82 -3.72 -19.01
C ASP A 133 -2.23 -4.32 -18.90
N LEU A 134 -3.19 -3.63 -19.50
CA LEU A 134 -4.62 -3.97 -19.41
C LEU A 134 -4.97 -5.32 -20.03
N LYS A 135 -4.12 -5.90 -20.91
CA LYS A 135 -4.38 -7.18 -21.56
C LYS A 135 -4.47 -8.36 -20.58
N HIS A 136 -3.92 -8.17 -19.38
CA HIS A 136 -3.91 -9.17 -18.32
C HIS A 136 -5.16 -9.14 -17.44
N TYR A 137 -6.11 -8.25 -17.69
CA TYR A 137 -7.30 -8.03 -16.86
C TYR A 137 -8.58 -8.37 -17.63
N ASN A 138 -9.58 -8.90 -16.92
CA ASN A 138 -10.91 -9.17 -17.46
C ASN A 138 -11.91 -8.17 -16.85
N TYR A 139 -12.32 -7.16 -17.62
CA TYR A 139 -13.16 -6.08 -17.12
C TYR A 139 -14.19 -5.59 -18.15
N LYS A 140 -15.30 -5.00 -17.68
CA LYS A 140 -16.29 -4.34 -18.54
C LYS A 140 -15.95 -2.87 -18.80
N LYS A 141 -15.55 -2.13 -17.77
CA LYS A 141 -15.23 -0.70 -17.84
C LYS A 141 -13.88 -0.43 -17.19
N VAL A 142 -13.12 0.50 -17.77
CA VAL A 142 -11.90 1.05 -17.16
C VAL A 142 -12.12 2.51 -16.79
N THR A 143 -11.64 2.88 -15.59
CA THR A 143 -11.64 4.25 -15.09
C THR A 143 -10.22 4.57 -14.61
N TYR A 144 -9.66 5.70 -15.03
CA TYR A 144 -8.37 6.17 -14.52
C TYR A 144 -8.63 7.09 -13.33
N ALA A 145 -8.11 6.74 -12.16
CA ALA A 145 -8.22 7.56 -10.96
C ALA A 145 -6.88 8.17 -10.62
N GLN A 146 -6.93 9.39 -10.07
CA GLN A 146 -5.79 9.92 -9.35
C GLN A 146 -5.73 9.27 -7.97
N VAL A 147 -4.52 8.88 -7.56
CA VAL A 147 -4.30 8.35 -6.22
C VAL A 147 -4.40 9.52 -5.26
N PRO A 148 -5.25 9.44 -4.21
CA PRO A 148 -5.24 10.46 -3.17
C PRO A 148 -3.83 10.57 -2.58
N THR A 149 -3.26 11.77 -2.65
CA THR A 149 -1.88 12.06 -2.26
C THR A 149 -1.73 12.37 -0.78
N ASP A 150 -2.81 12.34 -0.01
CA ASP A 150 -2.76 12.67 1.41
C ASP A 150 -2.15 11.51 2.23
N LEU A 151 -0.89 11.71 2.62
CA LEU A 151 -0.33 10.96 3.74
C LEU A 151 -0.98 11.46 5.02
N ARG A 152 -1.41 10.53 5.87
CA ARG A 152 -1.72 10.90 7.26
C ARG A 152 -0.43 11.37 7.91
N HIS A 153 -0.35 12.67 8.18
CA HIS A 153 0.80 13.27 8.83
C HIS A 153 0.65 13.24 10.34
N SER A 154 1.77 13.07 11.04
CA SER A 154 1.82 13.29 12.48
C SER A 154 1.87 14.78 12.77
N LYS A 155 1.10 15.23 13.77
CA LYS A 155 1.11 16.62 14.29
C LYS A 155 2.24 16.86 15.30
N LYS A 156 3.12 15.88 15.52
CA LYS A 156 4.22 15.99 16.47
C LYS A 156 5.24 17.00 15.96
N GLU A 157 5.57 17.99 16.77
CA GLU A 157 6.68 18.90 16.47
C GLU A 157 7.99 18.31 17.00
N ILE A 158 9.04 18.43 16.21
CA ILE A 158 10.40 18.06 16.60
C ILE A 158 11.35 19.20 16.26
N ARG A 159 12.43 19.34 17.02
CA ARG A 159 13.51 20.25 16.68
C ARG A 159 14.33 19.67 15.53
N ILE A 160 14.17 20.23 14.34
CA ILE A 160 14.87 19.81 13.13
C ILE A 160 16.31 20.32 13.16
N LYS A 161 17.26 19.46 12.79
CA LYS A 161 18.68 19.78 12.60
C LYS A 161 18.97 19.88 11.11
N ALA A 162 18.99 21.10 10.56
CA ALA A 162 19.34 21.33 9.15
C ALA A 162 20.86 21.54 8.97
N PRO A 163 21.46 21.19 7.81
CA PRO A 163 20.86 20.46 6.68
C PRO A 163 20.59 18.98 7.01
N PHE A 164 19.61 18.37 6.34
CA PHE A 164 19.24 16.98 6.63
C PHE A 164 18.66 16.20 5.46
N PHE A 165 18.84 14.89 5.54
CA PHE A 165 18.19 13.90 4.71
C PHE A 165 17.09 13.19 5.47
N TYR A 166 16.09 12.72 4.73
CA TYR A 166 14.96 12.02 5.31
C TYR A 166 14.69 10.69 4.61
N ILE A 167 14.59 9.63 5.39
CA ILE A 167 14.27 8.28 4.94
C ILE A 167 12.88 7.93 5.45
N ILE A 168 11.97 7.53 4.56
CA ILE A 168 10.63 7.06 4.93
C ILE A 168 10.45 5.65 4.39
N HIS A 169 10.43 4.68 5.30
CA HIS A 169 10.15 3.29 4.92
C HIS A 169 9.70 2.47 6.13
N SER A 170 8.63 1.69 5.98
CA SER A 170 7.98 1.06 7.13
C SER A 170 8.68 -0.21 7.63
N GLU A 171 9.00 -1.13 6.71
CA GLU A 171 9.57 -2.45 6.99
C GLU A 171 9.94 -3.12 5.64
N PRO A 172 10.80 -4.17 5.64
CA PRO A 172 11.60 -4.69 6.75
C PRO A 172 12.85 -3.85 7.05
N ALA A 173 13.49 -4.12 8.20
CA ALA A 173 14.71 -3.43 8.65
C ALA A 173 15.82 -3.46 7.59
N GLU A 174 16.06 -4.60 6.95
CA GLU A 174 17.04 -4.76 5.85
C GLU A 174 16.91 -3.66 4.78
N GLU A 175 15.67 -3.37 4.34
CA GLU A 175 15.41 -2.36 3.34
C GLU A 175 15.66 -0.95 3.87
N VAL A 176 15.36 -0.70 5.15
CA VAL A 176 15.68 0.58 5.80
C VAL A 176 17.19 0.79 5.87
N HIS A 177 17.97 -0.25 6.17
CA HIS A 177 19.44 -0.19 6.16
C HIS A 177 20.00 0.08 4.76
N GLN A 178 19.40 -0.51 3.72
CA GLN A 178 19.83 -0.25 2.34
C GLN A 178 19.54 1.20 1.92
N LEU A 179 18.39 1.76 2.32
CA LEU A 179 18.11 3.19 2.16
C LEU A 179 19.07 4.07 2.98
N TYR A 180 19.40 3.69 4.21
CA TYR A 180 20.37 4.39 5.04
C TYR A 180 21.76 4.43 4.39
N LYS A 181 22.24 3.29 3.87
CA LYS A 181 23.49 3.22 3.10
C LYS A 181 23.44 4.15 1.88
N MET A 182 22.33 4.19 1.14
CA MET A 182 22.14 5.11 0.03
C MET A 182 22.20 6.58 0.50
N ALA A 183 21.56 6.92 1.62
CA ALA A 183 21.60 8.27 2.18
C ALA A 183 23.02 8.67 2.59
N LYS A 184 23.76 7.79 3.26
CA LYS A 184 25.16 8.01 3.63
C LYS A 184 26.07 8.24 2.43
N MET A 185 25.87 7.51 1.33
CA MET A 185 26.62 7.75 0.08
C MET A 185 26.36 9.14 -0.54
N HIS A 186 25.22 9.74 -0.25
CA HIS A 186 24.85 11.07 -0.74
C HIS A 186 25.20 12.19 0.24
N GLN A 187 25.68 11.85 1.44
CA GLN A 187 26.07 12.77 2.50
C GLN A 187 27.41 13.39 2.13
N LYS A 188 27.51 14.72 2.20
CA LYS A 188 28.74 15.45 1.83
C LYS A 188 29.23 16.34 2.97
N ASN A 189 28.31 16.94 3.71
CA ASN A 189 28.61 17.97 4.69
C ASN A 189 28.12 17.59 6.10
N GLY A 190 28.02 16.29 6.38
CA GLY A 190 27.53 15.80 7.67
C GLY A 190 26.04 16.07 7.90
N GLU A 191 25.24 16.10 6.83
CA GLU A 191 23.79 16.31 6.90
C GLU A 191 23.16 15.32 7.89
N HIS A 192 22.30 15.78 8.80
CA HIS A 192 21.64 14.89 9.75
C HIS A 192 20.72 13.92 8.99
N ILE A 193 20.56 12.67 9.45
CA ILE A 193 19.69 11.68 8.79
C ILE A 193 18.52 11.35 9.72
N TYR A 194 17.32 11.73 9.30
CA TYR A 194 16.09 11.28 9.91
C TYR A 194 15.62 9.99 9.25
N ILE A 195 15.29 8.97 10.04
CA ILE A 195 14.75 7.70 9.57
C ILE A 195 13.41 7.49 10.21
N GLN A 196 12.35 7.39 9.41
CA GLN A 196 11.03 7.03 9.93
C GLN A 196 10.61 5.64 9.49
N THR A 197 10.29 4.79 10.47
CA THR A 197 10.05 3.37 10.27
C THR A 197 9.06 2.77 11.29
N PHE A 198 8.59 1.55 11.03
CA PHE A 198 7.81 0.72 11.96
C PHE A 198 8.58 -0.51 12.48
N CYS A 199 9.85 -0.68 12.10
CA CYS A 199 10.72 -1.71 12.66
C CYS A 199 11.69 -1.13 13.68
N ALA A 200 12.12 -1.98 14.63
CA ALA A 200 13.24 -1.66 15.52
C ALA A 200 14.55 -1.57 14.71
N LEU A 201 15.39 -0.60 15.06
CA LEU A 201 16.69 -0.32 14.43
C LEU A 201 17.68 0.06 15.55
N ASP A 202 17.95 -0.91 16.43
CA ASP A 202 18.72 -0.67 17.66
C ASP A 202 20.15 -0.21 17.36
N ASP A 203 20.72 -0.69 16.25
CA ASP A 203 22.04 -0.34 15.75
C ASP A 203 22.13 1.12 15.24
N LEU A 204 21.07 1.64 14.64
CA LEU A 204 21.02 3.03 14.14
C LEU A 204 20.51 4.05 15.16
N THR A 205 19.93 3.59 16.28
CA THR A 205 19.34 4.50 17.27
C THR A 205 20.41 5.31 18.03
N ASN A 206 21.64 4.77 18.14
CA ASN A 206 22.77 5.42 18.83
C ASN A 206 23.81 6.01 17.87
N GLU A 207 23.56 5.94 16.55
CA GLU A 207 24.48 6.45 15.54
C GLU A 207 24.51 7.99 15.56
N GLU A 208 25.71 8.57 15.58
CA GLU A 208 25.87 10.02 15.57
C GLU A 208 25.32 10.63 14.27
N GLY A 209 24.57 11.73 14.39
CA GLY A 209 23.95 12.38 13.25
C GLY A 209 22.74 11.63 12.68
N VAL A 210 22.21 10.63 13.39
CA VAL A 210 20.99 9.90 13.01
C VAL A 210 19.88 10.13 14.04
N THR A 211 18.63 10.16 13.58
CA THR A 211 17.45 10.14 14.46
C THR A 211 16.41 9.20 13.89
N VAL A 212 16.10 8.15 14.66
CA VAL A 212 15.09 7.15 14.29
C VAL A 212 13.75 7.51 14.92
N LEU A 213 12.75 7.75 14.08
CA LEU A 213 11.36 7.98 14.41
C LEU A 213 10.57 6.68 14.21
N GLN A 214 10.49 5.87 15.26
CA GLN A 214 9.77 4.60 15.22
C GLN A 214 8.26 4.80 15.46
N ASN A 215 7.44 3.95 14.82
CA ASN A 215 5.99 3.83 15.05
C ASN A 215 5.22 5.15 14.95
N THR A 216 5.68 6.05 14.11
CA THR A 216 5.08 7.37 13.91
C THR A 216 4.70 7.57 12.44
N PRO A 217 3.54 8.18 12.14
CA PRO A 217 3.21 8.62 10.78
C PRO A 217 4.16 9.72 10.28
N PRO A 218 4.30 9.91 8.95
CA PRO A 218 5.23 10.90 8.36
C PRO A 218 5.06 12.29 8.93
N LEU A 219 6.16 12.92 9.31
CA LEU A 219 6.17 14.33 9.71
C LEU A 219 6.19 15.20 8.47
N LEU A 220 5.19 16.10 8.36
CA LEU A 220 5.08 17.00 7.21
C LEU A 220 6.29 17.92 7.11
N SER A 221 6.76 18.48 8.23
CA SER A 221 7.95 19.34 8.27
C SER A 221 9.21 18.64 7.75
N LEU A 222 9.42 17.36 8.11
CA LEU A 222 10.54 16.60 7.56
C LEU A 222 10.40 16.34 6.05
N LEU A 223 9.18 16.12 5.55
CA LEU A 223 8.93 15.99 4.11
C LEU A 223 9.23 17.29 3.37
N GLU A 224 8.76 18.43 3.90
CA GLU A 224 8.87 19.75 3.26
C GLU A 224 10.31 20.28 3.28
N GLU A 225 11.01 20.14 4.41
CA GLU A 225 12.30 20.80 4.65
C GLU A 225 13.52 19.91 4.31
N ALA A 226 13.35 18.60 4.09
CA ALA A 226 14.49 17.73 3.77
C ALA A 226 15.19 18.18 2.48
N ASP A 227 16.53 18.14 2.48
CA ASP A 227 17.33 18.39 1.29
C ASP A 227 17.21 17.24 0.29
N LYS A 228 17.10 16.01 0.81
CA LYS A 228 16.92 14.79 0.02
C LYS A 228 16.00 13.82 0.74
N LEU A 229 15.12 13.19 -0.03
CA LEU A 229 14.16 12.20 0.44
C LEU A 229 14.47 10.82 -0.14
N PHE A 230 14.72 9.83 0.70
CA PHE A 230 15.07 8.46 0.30
C PHE A 230 13.87 7.54 0.54
N THR A 231 13.38 6.87 -0.52
CA THR A 231 12.18 6.02 -0.44
C THR A 231 12.30 4.74 -1.26
N ALA A 232 11.43 3.78 -0.96
CA ALA A 232 11.44 2.42 -1.48
C ALA A 232 10.56 2.15 -2.72
N CYS A 233 10.01 3.19 -3.38
CA CYS A 233 9.02 3.04 -4.46
C CYS A 233 7.75 2.22 -4.10
N GLY A 234 7.39 2.17 -2.81
CA GLY A 234 6.11 1.62 -2.38
C GLY A 234 4.95 2.51 -2.87
N PHE A 235 3.92 1.91 -3.46
CA PHE A 235 2.82 2.61 -4.15
C PHE A 235 2.29 3.85 -3.40
N ASN A 236 1.84 3.71 -2.15
CA ASN A 236 1.22 4.84 -1.43
C ASN A 236 2.20 6.00 -1.22
N LEU A 237 3.39 5.72 -0.72
CA LEU A 237 4.40 6.74 -0.44
C LEU A 237 4.87 7.39 -1.74
N PHE A 238 5.00 6.61 -2.82
CA PHE A 238 5.41 7.08 -4.13
C PHE A 238 4.47 8.19 -4.62
N TYR A 239 3.16 7.95 -4.69
CA TYR A 239 2.21 8.97 -5.16
C TYR A 239 2.01 10.10 -4.15
N ALA A 240 1.95 9.80 -2.87
CA ALA A 240 1.71 10.83 -1.85
C ALA A 240 2.88 11.80 -1.62
N THR A 241 4.00 11.58 -2.30
CA THR A 241 5.16 12.48 -2.25
C THR A 241 5.56 12.97 -3.64
N GLU A 242 4.63 12.92 -4.59
CA GLU A 242 4.84 13.37 -5.98
C GLU A 242 5.31 14.83 -6.07
N GLN A 243 4.82 15.71 -5.19
CA GLN A 243 5.27 17.11 -5.15
C GLN A 243 6.75 17.29 -4.75
N TYR A 244 7.40 16.25 -4.24
CA TYR A 244 8.80 16.28 -3.81
C TYR A 244 9.76 15.55 -4.76
N ARG A 245 9.31 15.19 -5.99
CA ARG A 245 10.11 14.39 -6.93
C ARG A 245 11.51 14.93 -7.20
N ALA A 246 11.69 16.24 -7.27
CA ALA A 246 12.98 16.89 -7.52
C ALA A 246 14.06 16.56 -6.46
N LYS A 247 13.65 16.21 -5.24
CA LYS A 247 14.56 15.86 -4.14
C LYS A 247 14.51 14.38 -3.76
N GLN A 248 13.84 13.54 -4.55
CA GLN A 248 13.65 12.14 -4.23
C GLN A 248 14.68 11.21 -4.84
N TYR A 249 15.12 10.27 -4.02
CA TYR A 249 16.06 9.22 -4.35
C TYR A 249 15.38 7.88 -4.10
N PHE A 250 15.17 7.15 -5.19
CA PHE A 250 14.38 5.94 -5.21
C PHE A 250 15.25 4.68 -5.25
N MET A 251 15.03 3.79 -4.28
CA MET A 251 15.57 2.42 -4.26
C MET A 251 14.41 1.41 -4.26
N PRO A 252 13.92 0.98 -5.43
CA PRO A 252 12.87 -0.04 -5.50
C PRO A 252 13.39 -1.39 -5.00
N PHE A 253 12.53 -2.15 -4.32
CA PHE A 253 12.87 -3.48 -3.82
C PHE A 253 12.11 -4.59 -4.56
N LYS A 254 12.73 -5.78 -4.64
CA LYS A 254 12.14 -6.93 -5.32
C LYS A 254 10.98 -7.47 -4.48
N ARG A 255 9.76 -7.40 -5.01
CA ARG A 255 8.58 -8.04 -4.41
C ARG A 255 8.17 -9.27 -5.19
N ARG A 256 7.32 -10.11 -4.59
CA ARG A 256 6.75 -11.28 -5.26
C ARG A 256 5.91 -10.90 -6.48
N TYR A 257 5.02 -9.92 -6.35
CA TYR A 257 4.09 -9.52 -7.41
C TYR A 257 4.10 -8.02 -7.73
N ASP A 258 4.35 -7.13 -6.77
CA ASP A 258 4.45 -5.68 -7.01
C ASP A 258 5.70 -5.34 -7.83
N ASP A 259 5.56 -4.67 -8.98
CA ASP A 259 6.71 -4.25 -9.78
C ASP A 259 7.12 -2.80 -9.48
N GLN A 260 7.92 -2.66 -8.41
CA GLN A 260 8.42 -1.36 -7.97
C GLN A 260 9.44 -0.76 -8.95
N PHE A 261 10.13 -1.58 -9.73
CA PHE A 261 11.10 -1.12 -10.72
C PHE A 261 10.39 -0.50 -11.91
N GLN A 262 9.36 -1.18 -12.44
CA GLN A 262 8.53 -0.65 -13.51
C GLN A 262 7.77 0.62 -13.06
N ARG A 263 7.27 0.65 -11.82
CA ARG A 263 6.66 1.88 -11.25
C ARG A 263 7.61 3.07 -11.32
N LYS A 264 8.85 2.89 -10.84
CA LYS A 264 9.89 3.93 -10.93
C LYS A 264 10.10 4.35 -12.38
N LEU A 265 10.31 3.41 -13.29
CA LEU A 265 10.61 3.71 -14.70
C LEU A 265 9.50 4.50 -15.40
N LEU A 266 8.23 4.23 -15.11
CA LEU A 266 7.09 4.77 -15.86
C LEU A 266 6.41 5.98 -15.19
N ASN A 267 6.76 6.30 -13.95
CA ASN A 267 6.05 7.32 -13.15
C ASN A 267 6.99 8.32 -12.42
N THR A 268 8.28 8.37 -12.76
CA THR A 268 9.21 9.42 -12.33
C THR A 268 9.56 10.37 -13.46
#